data_AF-A0A0U3C1H7-F1
#
_entry.id   AF-A0A0U3C1H7-F1
#
_cell.length_a   1.000
_cell.length_b   1.000
_cell.length_c   1.000
_cell.angle_alpha   90.00
_cell.angle_beta   90.00
_cell.angle_gamma   90.00
#
_symmetry.space_group_name_H-M   'P 1'
#
loop_
_entity.id
_entity.type
_entity.pdbx_description
1 polymer ?
#
loop_
_entity_poly.entity_id
_entity_poly.type
_entity_poly.pdbx_seq_one_letter_code
_entity_poly.pdbx_strand_id
1 'polypeptide(L)'
;MEWKNWLEAYPEEYQKPLIETLDLLRKGNIRLLGPNVPFVKKYWHFFYMIPLVTVHYASMITHIVLTEKFDHFQRADLPMFLCGSACIIKTIIIYTKQEEIREFIIHLGSSWRTDDLNDAQLKLKKDAMRHLSYAVIAFCRLGIIFSVQFIMWPLCDTVIRRLLLNQDIELQLPYSCVYPFEIVDWPVYLAIYALQVFCTLYSTSYIYIGT
;
A
#
# COMPACT_ATOMS: atom_id res chain seq x y z
N MET A 1 -5.69 -11.69 15.11
CA MET A 1 -4.99 -12.69 15.93
C MET A 1 -4.79 -13.99 15.18
N GLU A 2 -5.79 -14.52 14.45
CA GLU A 2 -5.75 -15.88 13.88
C GLU A 2 -4.67 -16.25 12.84
N TRP A 3 -4.07 -15.33 12.08
CA TRP A 3 -3.01 -15.70 11.12
C TRP A 3 -1.63 -15.81 11.77
N LYS A 4 -1.40 -15.11 12.90
CA LYS A 4 -0.17 -15.26 13.68
C LYS A 4 -0.03 -16.70 14.17
N ASN A 5 -1.15 -17.32 14.54
CA ASN A 5 -1.23 -18.73 14.92
C ASN A 5 -0.68 -19.71 13.85
N TRP A 6 -0.73 -19.37 12.55
CA TRP A 6 -0.17 -20.22 11.48
C TRP A 6 1.35 -20.06 11.36
N LEU A 7 1.87 -18.87 11.65
CA LEU A 7 3.30 -18.61 11.63
C LEU A 7 3.99 -18.95 12.95
N GLU A 8 3.24 -19.00 14.06
CA GLU A 8 3.69 -19.41 15.39
C GLU A 8 4.28 -20.82 15.41
N ALA A 9 3.93 -21.67 14.44
CA ALA A 9 4.53 -22.99 14.25
C ALA A 9 6.00 -22.94 13.79
N TYR A 10 6.49 -21.78 13.31
CA TYR A 10 7.83 -21.62 12.76
C TYR A 10 8.72 -20.75 13.68
N PRO A 11 10.06 -20.80 13.53
CA PRO A 11 10.96 -19.97 14.34
C PRO A 11 10.74 -18.46 14.16
N GLU A 12 10.87 -17.68 15.22
CA GLU A 12 10.65 -16.21 15.20
C GLU A 12 11.49 -15.51 14.13
N GLU A 13 12.73 -15.96 13.92
CA GLU A 13 13.64 -15.42 12.91
C GLU A 13 13.06 -15.48 11.48
N TYR A 14 12.30 -16.53 11.16
CA TYR A 14 11.63 -16.71 9.88
C TYR A 14 10.37 -15.83 9.79
N GLN A 15 9.61 -15.73 10.88
CA GLN A 15 8.36 -14.97 10.90
C GLN A 15 8.58 -13.47 10.74
N LYS A 16 9.62 -12.93 11.38
CA LYS A 16 9.86 -11.50 11.55
C LYS A 16 9.82 -10.67 10.23
N PRO A 17 10.52 -11.06 9.14
CA PRO A 17 10.42 -10.32 7.88
C PRO A 17 9.03 -10.43 7.22
N LEU A 18 8.31 -11.53 7.42
CA LEU A 18 7.01 -11.77 6.77
C LEU A 18 5.86 -11.05 7.46
N ILE A 19 5.94 -10.85 8.78
CA ILE A 19 4.86 -10.24 9.56
C ILE A 19 4.50 -8.86 9.03
N GLU A 20 5.48 -8.02 8.71
CA GLU A 20 5.24 -6.65 8.27
C GLU A 20 4.50 -6.61 6.92
N THR A 21 4.95 -7.41 5.94
CA THR A 21 4.32 -7.46 4.62
C THR A 21 2.92 -8.08 4.69
N LEU A 22 2.77 -9.18 5.44
CA LEU A 22 1.48 -9.85 5.63
C LEU A 22 0.47 -8.96 6.38
N ASP A 23 0.91 -8.16 7.35
CA ASP A 23 0.02 -7.20 8.02
C ASP A 23 -0.43 -6.06 7.10
N LEU A 24 0.45 -5.59 6.20
CA LEU A 24 0.08 -4.60 5.18
C LEU A 24 -0.93 -5.18 4.18
N LEU A 25 -0.64 -6.35 3.61
CA LEU A 25 -1.55 -7.04 2.71
C LEU A 25 -2.91 -7.29 3.36
N ARG A 26 -2.92 -7.67 4.63
CA ARG A 26 -4.16 -7.87 5.39
C ARG A 26 -4.97 -6.59 5.54
N LYS A 27 -4.33 -5.44 5.78
CA LYS A 27 -5.01 -4.12 5.76
C LYS A 27 -5.56 -3.80 4.36
N GLY A 28 -4.90 -4.27 3.31
CA GLY A 28 -5.38 -4.28 1.91
C GLY A 28 -6.47 -5.31 1.61
N ASN A 29 -6.95 -6.05 2.61
CA ASN A 29 -7.89 -7.19 2.51
C ASN A 29 -7.36 -8.42 1.75
N ILE A 30 -6.06 -8.51 1.50
CA ILE A 30 -5.39 -9.69 0.95
C ILE A 30 -4.98 -10.61 2.11
N ARG A 31 -5.57 -11.80 2.20
CA ARG A 31 -5.32 -12.77 3.28
C ARG A 31 -4.60 -14.01 2.76
N LEU A 32 -3.28 -13.97 2.72
CA LEU A 32 -2.46 -15.12 2.30
C LEU A 32 -2.49 -16.26 3.33
N LEU A 33 -2.47 -15.93 4.63
CA LEU A 33 -2.52 -16.89 5.73
C LEU A 33 -3.76 -16.62 6.59
N GLY A 34 -4.42 -17.69 7.03
CA GLY A 34 -5.61 -17.62 7.88
C GLY A 34 -6.75 -18.54 7.45
N PRO A 35 -7.78 -18.69 8.31
CA PRO A 35 -8.90 -19.60 8.07
C PRO A 35 -9.75 -19.14 6.89
N ASN A 36 -10.33 -20.11 6.18
CA ASN A 36 -11.34 -19.85 5.17
C ASN A 36 -12.58 -19.23 5.83
N VAL A 37 -12.72 -17.92 5.69
CA VAL A 37 -13.90 -17.18 6.15
C VAL A 37 -14.99 -17.21 5.07
N PRO A 38 -16.28 -17.10 5.44
CA PRO A 38 -17.37 -17.04 4.48
C PRO A 38 -17.16 -15.95 3.42
N PHE A 39 -17.63 -16.19 2.20
CA PHE A 39 -17.49 -15.29 1.04
C PHE A 39 -17.85 -13.84 1.39
N VAL A 40 -19.00 -13.63 2.04
CA VAL A 40 -19.45 -12.28 2.42
C VAL A 40 -18.42 -11.60 3.33
N LYS A 41 -17.96 -12.25 4.40
CA LYS A 41 -16.94 -11.67 5.30
C LYS A 41 -15.58 -11.45 4.60
N LYS A 42 -15.29 -12.24 3.56
CA LYS A 42 -14.06 -12.13 2.75
C LYS A 42 -14.14 -10.94 1.78
N TYR A 43 -15.27 -10.79 1.09
CA TYR A 43 -15.37 -9.90 -0.06
C TYR A 43 -16.23 -8.65 0.15
N TRP A 44 -16.92 -8.49 1.28
CA TRP A 44 -17.82 -7.35 1.51
C TRP A 44 -17.12 -5.99 1.28
N HIS A 45 -15.86 -5.88 1.70
CA HIS A 45 -15.10 -4.64 1.58
C HIS A 45 -14.86 -4.24 0.11
N PHE A 46 -14.80 -5.20 -0.82
CA PHE A 46 -14.63 -4.90 -2.24
C PHE A 46 -15.81 -4.14 -2.84
N PHE A 47 -17.03 -4.33 -2.31
CA PHE A 47 -18.22 -3.64 -2.83
C PHE A 47 -18.12 -2.12 -2.68
N TYR A 48 -17.45 -1.61 -1.66
CA TYR A 48 -17.24 -0.17 -1.50
C TYR A 48 -15.83 0.26 -1.94
N MET A 49 -14.79 -0.58 -1.75
CA MET A 49 -13.42 -0.19 -2.12
C MET A 49 -13.20 -0.13 -3.63
N ILE A 50 -13.70 -1.11 -4.40
CA ILE A 50 -13.47 -1.17 -5.85
C ILE A 50 -14.07 0.04 -6.55
N PRO A 51 -15.33 0.44 -6.30
CA PRO A 51 -15.88 1.65 -6.92
C PRO A 51 -15.08 2.91 -6.59
N LEU A 52 -14.65 3.09 -5.34
CA LEU A 52 -13.88 4.27 -4.93
C LEU A 52 -12.52 4.35 -5.63
N VAL A 53 -11.78 3.24 -5.65
CA VAL A 53 -10.48 3.16 -6.33
C VAL A 53 -10.65 3.32 -7.84
N THR A 54 -11.71 2.75 -8.42
CA THR A 54 -12.01 2.86 -9.85
C THR A 54 -12.33 4.30 -10.24
N VAL A 55 -13.17 4.99 -9.48
CA VAL A 55 -13.51 6.40 -9.71
C VAL A 55 -12.24 7.26 -9.59
N HIS A 56 -11.47 7.09 -8.52
CA HIS A 56 -10.23 7.85 -8.33
C HIS A 56 -9.25 7.64 -9.48
N TYR A 57 -9.02 6.40 -9.88
CA TYR A 57 -8.08 6.06 -10.94
C TYR A 57 -8.57 6.50 -12.33
N ALA A 58 -9.88 6.39 -12.60
CA ALA A 58 -10.48 6.93 -13.83
C ALA A 58 -10.36 8.46 -13.91
N SER A 59 -10.55 9.15 -12.78
CA SER A 59 -10.34 10.61 -12.68
C SER A 59 -8.89 11.01 -12.93
N MET A 60 -7.91 10.23 -12.44
CA MET A 60 -6.49 10.44 -12.73
C MET A 60 -6.15 10.21 -14.21
N ILE A 61 -6.63 9.11 -14.80
CA ILE A 61 -6.43 8.83 -16.23
C ILE A 61 -6.99 9.96 -17.09
N THR A 62 -8.23 10.38 -16.79
CA THR A 62 -8.89 11.47 -17.50
C THR A 62 -8.07 12.74 -17.40
N HIS A 63 -7.56 13.07 -16.21
CA HIS A 63 -6.66 14.21 -16.04
C HIS A 63 -5.42 14.10 -16.92
N ILE A 64 -4.73 12.95 -16.90
CA ILE A 64 -3.50 12.71 -17.66
C ILE A 64 -3.71 12.85 -19.16
N VAL A 65 -4.82 12.30 -19.68
CA VAL A 65 -5.18 12.35 -21.10
C VAL A 65 -5.57 13.77 -21.52
N LEU A 66 -6.37 14.49 -20.72
CA LEU A 66 -6.83 15.84 -21.09
C LEU A 66 -5.73 16.90 -21.01
N THR A 67 -4.69 16.69 -20.20
CA THR A 67 -3.60 17.67 -20.04
C THR A 67 -2.46 17.48 -21.06
N GLU A 68 -2.66 16.69 -22.13
CA GLU A 68 -1.73 16.21 -23.18
C GLU A 68 -0.64 17.18 -23.72
N LYS A 69 -0.66 18.46 -23.36
CA LYS A 69 0.24 19.52 -23.86
C LYS A 69 1.51 19.79 -23.02
N PHE A 70 1.75 19.08 -21.93
CA PHE A 70 2.91 19.35 -21.04
C PHE A 70 3.97 18.26 -21.06
N ASP A 71 5.23 18.70 -20.98
CA ASP A 71 6.45 17.90 -20.95
C ASP A 71 6.35 16.74 -19.94
N HIS A 72 6.51 15.49 -20.42
CA HIS A 72 6.28 14.28 -19.65
C HIS A 72 7.16 14.20 -18.38
N PHE A 73 8.30 14.88 -18.37
CA PHE A 73 9.22 14.92 -17.23
C PHE A 73 8.81 15.88 -16.11
N GLN A 74 7.85 16.79 -16.35
CA GLN A 74 7.40 17.77 -15.35
C GLN A 74 6.16 17.33 -14.57
N ARG A 75 5.54 16.19 -14.90
CA ARG A 75 4.32 15.72 -14.24
C ARG A 75 4.62 14.92 -12.98
N ALA A 76 4.45 15.58 -11.83
CA ALA A 76 4.48 14.93 -10.51
C ALA A 76 3.43 13.80 -10.37
N ASP A 77 2.38 13.79 -11.19
CA ASP A 77 1.29 12.81 -11.14
C ASP A 77 1.63 11.46 -11.82
N LEU A 78 2.62 11.41 -12.71
CA LEU A 78 2.93 10.22 -13.51
C LEU A 78 3.47 9.05 -12.66
N PRO A 79 4.43 9.24 -11.72
CA PRO A 79 4.88 8.17 -10.84
C PRO A 79 3.74 7.52 -10.05
N MET A 80 2.77 8.33 -9.62
CA MET A 80 1.63 7.86 -8.83
C MET A 80 0.67 7.05 -9.66
N PHE A 81 0.40 7.46 -10.90
CA PHE A 81 -0.33 6.65 -11.86
C PHE A 81 0.35 5.29 -12.08
N LEU A 82 1.67 5.27 -12.31
CA LEU A 82 2.43 4.03 -12.50
C LEU A 82 2.41 3.13 -11.27
N CYS A 83 2.55 3.70 -10.06
CA CYS A 83 2.39 2.97 -8.80
C CYS A 83 0.99 2.35 -8.67
N GLY A 84 -0.05 3.10 -9.04
CA GLY A 84 -1.43 2.60 -9.08
C GLY A 84 -1.60 1.44 -10.07
N SER A 85 -1.06 1.57 -11.29
CA SER A 85 -1.06 0.50 -12.30
C SER A 85 -0.37 -0.77 -11.78
N ALA A 86 0.82 -0.61 -11.21
CA ALA A 86 1.60 -1.70 -10.66
C ALA A 86 0.87 -2.37 -9.48
N CYS A 87 0.22 -1.59 -8.63
CA CYS A 87 -0.63 -2.10 -7.55
C CYS A 87 -1.75 -3.00 -8.08
N ILE A 88 -2.47 -2.57 -9.13
CA ILE A 88 -3.55 -3.37 -9.74
C ILE A 88 -2.99 -4.69 -10.28
N ILE A 89 -1.89 -4.64 -11.04
CA ILE A 89 -1.24 -5.84 -11.59
C ILE A 89 -0.80 -6.80 -10.49
N LYS A 90 -0.08 -6.30 -9.47
CA LYS A 90 0.37 -7.12 -8.34
C LYS A 90 -0.81 -7.74 -7.57
N THR A 91 -1.90 -6.99 -7.40
CA THR A 91 -3.13 -7.49 -6.75
C THR A 91 -3.69 -8.67 -7.54
N ILE A 92 -3.81 -8.54 -8.87
CA ILE A 92 -4.29 -9.62 -9.74
C ILE A 92 -3.38 -10.84 -9.62
N ILE A 93 -2.06 -10.66 -9.67
CA ILE A 93 -1.09 -11.75 -9.52
C ILE A 93 -1.29 -12.46 -8.18
N ILE A 94 -1.39 -11.73 -7.08
CA ILE A 94 -1.56 -12.33 -5.76
C ILE A 94 -2.88 -13.08 -5.64
N TYR A 95 -3.98 -12.57 -6.15
CA TYR A 95 -5.26 -13.29 -6.10
C TYR A 95 -5.24 -14.54 -6.97
N THR A 96 -4.64 -14.48 -8.15
CA THR A 96 -4.56 -15.63 -9.06
C THR A 96 -3.60 -16.71 -8.56
N LYS A 97 -2.54 -16.32 -7.85
CA LYS A 97 -1.48 -17.20 -7.34
C LYS A 97 -1.52 -17.37 -5.82
N GLN A 98 -2.67 -17.09 -5.20
CA GLN A 98 -2.79 -17.03 -3.74
C GLN A 98 -2.38 -18.33 -3.05
N GLU A 99 -2.85 -19.47 -3.56
CA GLU A 99 -2.53 -20.79 -2.98
C GLU A 99 -1.07 -21.16 -3.22
N GLU A 100 -0.53 -20.91 -4.42
CA GLU A 100 0.90 -21.14 -4.73
C GLU A 100 1.81 -20.32 -3.79
N ILE A 101 1.47 -19.05 -3.54
CA ILE A 101 2.21 -18.18 -2.60
C ILE A 101 2.10 -18.71 -1.17
N ARG A 102 0.89 -19.13 -0.75
CA ARG A 102 0.66 -19.72 0.59
C ARG A 102 1.50 -20.99 0.76
N GLU A 103 1.44 -21.90 -0.19
CA GLU A 103 2.22 -23.14 -0.18
C GLU A 103 3.72 -22.87 -0.16
N PHE A 104 4.18 -21.89 -0.95
CA PHE A 104 5.58 -21.47 -0.93
C PHE A 104 6.03 -20.97 0.46
N ILE A 105 5.23 -20.12 1.10
CA ILE A 105 5.50 -19.64 2.47
C ILE A 105 5.57 -20.83 3.43
N ILE A 106 4.56 -21.70 3.45
CA ILE A 106 4.53 -22.89 4.32
C ILE A 106 5.72 -23.81 4.05
N HIS A 107 6.04 -24.06 2.79
CA HIS A 107 7.16 -24.92 2.41
C HIS A 107 8.50 -24.34 2.87
N LEU A 108 8.71 -23.03 2.69
CA LEU A 108 9.92 -22.34 3.16
C LEU A 108 10.05 -22.42 4.69
N GLY A 109 8.94 -22.23 5.41
CA GLY A 109 8.90 -22.34 6.87
C GLY A 109 9.18 -23.77 7.36
N SER A 110 8.59 -24.78 6.72
CA SER A 110 8.79 -26.19 7.08
C SER A 110 10.21 -26.69 6.77
N SER A 111 10.82 -26.15 5.73
CA SER A 111 12.21 -26.45 5.35
C SER A 111 13.22 -25.63 6.15
N TRP A 112 12.76 -24.77 7.05
CA TRP A 112 13.61 -23.87 7.82
C TRP A 112 14.38 -24.63 8.89
N ARG A 113 15.63 -25.00 8.59
CA ARG A 113 16.48 -25.78 9.50
C ARG A 113 16.85 -24.96 10.74
N THR A 114 16.48 -25.45 11.92
CA THR A 114 16.89 -24.92 13.23
C THR A 114 18.07 -25.66 13.82
N ASP A 115 18.20 -26.94 13.47
CA ASP A 115 19.14 -27.88 14.09
C ASP A 115 20.23 -28.32 13.09
N ASP A 116 21.28 -28.97 13.60
CA ASP A 116 22.43 -29.49 12.83
C ASP A 116 23.21 -28.44 12.01
N LEU A 117 23.26 -27.20 12.50
CA LEU A 117 24.08 -26.12 11.93
C LEU A 117 25.38 -25.96 12.72
N ASN A 118 26.51 -25.84 12.01
CA ASN A 118 27.76 -25.45 12.67
C ASN A 118 27.76 -23.94 13.01
N ASP A 119 28.65 -23.50 13.88
CA ASP A 119 28.71 -22.10 14.35
C ASP A 119 28.87 -21.08 13.22
N ALA A 120 29.63 -21.43 12.17
CA ALA A 120 29.82 -20.56 11.01
C ALA A 120 28.54 -20.40 10.19
N GLN A 121 27.80 -21.49 9.96
CA GLN A 121 26.50 -21.50 9.29
C GLN A 121 25.45 -20.76 10.09
N LEU A 122 25.41 -20.97 11.41
CA LEU A 122 24.49 -20.28 12.31
C LEU A 122 24.74 -18.76 12.29
N LYS A 123 26.01 -18.34 12.33
CA LYS A 123 26.38 -16.93 12.23
C LYS A 123 25.96 -16.33 10.89
N LEU A 124 26.26 -17.00 9.78
CA LEU A 124 25.90 -16.54 8.44
C LEU A 124 24.37 -16.41 8.29
N LYS A 125 23.62 -17.41 8.75
CA LYS A 125 22.15 -17.40 8.74
C LYS A 125 21.60 -16.23 9.54
N LYS A 126 22.08 -16.04 10.77
CA LYS A 126 21.64 -14.95 11.65
C LYS A 126 21.93 -13.58 11.06
N ASP A 127 23.10 -13.41 10.45
CA ASP A 127 23.46 -12.16 9.78
C ASP A 127 22.57 -11.90 8.56
N ALA A 128 22.36 -12.89 7.69
CA ALA A 128 21.49 -12.76 6.53
C ALA A 128 20.04 -12.41 6.95
N MET A 129 19.50 -13.10 7.96
CA MET A 129 18.14 -12.86 8.45
C MET A 129 17.98 -11.50 9.11
N ARG A 130 19.00 -11.04 9.83
CA ARG A 130 19.03 -9.69 10.39
C ARG A 130 18.96 -8.64 9.29
N HIS A 131 19.76 -8.79 8.23
CA HIS A 131 19.74 -7.86 7.10
C HIS A 131 18.40 -7.88 6.37
N LEU A 132 17.84 -9.07 6.09
CA LEU A 132 16.54 -9.20 5.44
C LEU A 132 15.43 -8.56 6.28
N SER A 133 15.38 -8.85 7.58
CA SER A 133 14.38 -8.29 8.47
C SER A 133 14.47 -6.76 8.54
N TYR A 134 15.67 -6.21 8.67
CA TYR A 134 15.84 -4.75 8.67
C TYR A 134 15.48 -4.12 7.32
N ALA A 135 15.88 -4.74 6.21
CA ALA A 135 15.54 -4.25 4.88
C ALA A 135 14.03 -4.21 4.67
N VAL A 136 13.30 -5.27 5.02
CA VAL A 136 11.84 -5.32 4.88
C VAL A 136 11.16 -4.32 5.82
N ILE A 137 11.55 -4.27 7.10
CA ILE A 137 10.97 -3.31 8.06
C ILE A 137 11.21 -1.87 7.59
N ALA A 138 12.44 -1.56 7.15
CA ALA A 138 12.79 -0.23 6.66
C ALA A 138 11.99 0.11 5.40
N PHE A 139 11.96 -0.78 4.41
CA PHE A 139 11.20 -0.60 3.18
C PHE A 139 9.72 -0.34 3.46
N CYS A 140 9.08 -1.18 4.29
CA CYS A 140 7.67 -1.04 4.63
C CYS A 140 7.39 0.28 5.38
N ARG A 141 8.17 0.59 6.42
CA ARG A 141 7.93 1.79 7.25
C ARG A 141 8.25 3.08 6.50
N LEU A 142 9.38 3.14 5.80
CA LEU A 142 9.75 4.31 5.02
C LEU A 142 8.74 4.56 3.90
N GLY A 143 8.29 3.51 3.20
CA GLY A 143 7.29 3.67 2.16
C GLY A 143 5.96 4.22 2.69
N ILE A 144 5.51 3.81 3.89
CA ILE A 144 4.32 4.39 4.54
C ILE A 144 4.57 5.86 4.93
N ILE A 145 5.72 6.17 5.54
CA ILE A 145 6.08 7.53 5.94
C ILE A 145 6.09 8.45 4.72
N PHE A 146 6.74 8.03 3.62
CA PHE A 146 6.78 8.81 2.39
C PHE A 146 5.39 8.98 1.77
N SER A 147 4.55 7.95 1.80
CA SER A 147 3.15 8.04 1.32
C SER A 147 2.37 9.09 2.12
N VAL A 148 2.44 9.04 3.46
CA VAL A 148 1.76 10.00 4.33
C VAL A 148 2.31 11.40 4.15
N GLN A 149 3.64 11.56 4.08
CA GLN A 149 4.28 12.86 3.88
C GLN A 149 3.88 13.49 2.55
N PHE A 150 3.87 12.70 1.47
CA PHE A 150 3.44 13.13 0.15
C PHE A 150 2.01 13.66 0.17
N ILE A 151 1.09 12.90 0.78
CA ILE A 151 -0.32 13.28 0.87
C ILE A 151 -0.48 14.55 1.71
N MET A 152 0.16 14.61 2.89
CA MET A 152 0.00 15.71 3.85
C MET A 152 0.53 17.06 3.35
N TRP A 153 1.54 17.05 2.46
CA TRP A 153 2.19 18.26 1.96
C TRP A 153 1.21 19.33 1.42
N PRO A 154 0.33 19.03 0.43
CA PRO A 154 -0.61 20.02 -0.11
C PRO A 154 -1.65 20.51 0.90
N LEU A 155 -2.04 19.68 1.88
CA LEU A 155 -2.94 20.12 2.95
C LEU A 155 -2.26 21.13 3.86
N CYS A 156 -1.02 20.85 4.28
CA CYS A 156 -0.22 21.77 5.08
C CYS A 156 0.00 23.09 4.33
N ASP A 157 0.38 23.04 3.04
CA ASP A 157 0.56 24.24 2.21
C ASP A 157 -0.75 25.04 2.11
N THR A 158 -1.87 24.36 1.84
CA THR A 158 -3.21 24.99 1.76
C THR A 158 -3.61 25.67 3.06
N VAL A 159 -3.46 24.97 4.20
CA VAL A 159 -3.79 25.47 5.54
C VAL A 159 -2.92 26.67 5.90
N ILE A 160 -1.60 26.58 5.71
CA ILE A 160 -0.68 27.66 6.06
C ILE A 160 -0.97 28.90 5.21
N ARG A 161 -1.05 28.76 3.89
CA ARG A 161 -1.23 29.91 2.99
C ARG A 161 -2.61 30.55 3.14
N ARG A 162 -3.66 29.75 3.23
CA ARG A 162 -5.03 30.28 3.26
C ARG A 162 -5.46 30.74 4.65
N LEU A 163 -5.14 30.00 5.71
CA LEU A 163 -5.61 30.31 7.06
C LEU A 163 -4.62 31.14 7.89
N LEU A 164 -3.31 31.00 7.69
CA LEU A 164 -2.31 31.77 8.44
C LEU A 164 -1.83 33.01 7.68
N LEU A 165 -1.66 32.90 6.36
CA LEU A 165 -1.14 33.99 5.53
C LEU A 165 -2.23 34.79 4.79
N ASN A 166 -3.51 34.40 4.89
CA ASN A 166 -4.65 35.03 4.21
C ASN A 166 -4.43 35.22 2.70
N GLN A 167 -3.77 34.26 2.04
CA GLN A 167 -3.59 34.27 0.60
C GLN A 167 -4.79 33.59 -0.09
N ASP A 168 -5.32 34.23 -1.13
CA ASP A 168 -6.29 33.60 -2.03
C ASP A 168 -5.58 32.61 -2.93
N ILE A 169 -5.43 31.39 -2.43
CA ILE A 169 -4.92 30.23 -3.14
C ILE A 169 -6.04 29.23 -3.42
N GLU A 170 -5.91 28.53 -4.54
CA GLU A 170 -6.76 27.39 -4.86
C GLU A 170 -6.53 26.24 -3.86
N LEU A 171 -7.60 25.50 -3.54
CA LEU A 171 -7.52 24.37 -2.62
C LEU A 171 -6.77 23.21 -3.28
N GLN A 172 -5.56 22.91 -2.80
CA GLN A 172 -4.69 21.93 -3.42
C GLN A 172 -5.02 20.50 -2.98
N LEU A 173 -5.18 19.61 -3.96
CA LEU A 173 -5.35 18.18 -3.73
C LEU A 173 -3.99 17.45 -3.84
N PRO A 174 -3.83 16.28 -3.18
CA PRO A 174 -2.67 15.40 -3.34
C PRO A 174 -2.41 14.97 -4.78
N TYR A 175 -3.49 14.78 -5.55
CA TYR A 175 -3.43 14.35 -6.93
C TYR A 175 -4.28 15.23 -7.82
N SER A 176 -3.74 15.53 -8.99
CA SER A 176 -4.49 16.16 -10.07
C SER A 176 -5.50 15.15 -10.64
N CYS A 177 -6.78 15.42 -10.43
CA CYS A 177 -7.89 14.56 -10.81
C CYS A 177 -9.02 15.39 -11.41
N VAL A 178 -9.73 14.85 -12.39
CA VAL A 178 -10.93 15.49 -12.95
C VAL A 178 -12.18 14.96 -12.24
N TYR A 179 -12.99 15.87 -11.71
CA TYR A 179 -14.29 15.57 -11.08
C TYR A 179 -15.41 16.28 -11.84
N PRO A 180 -16.64 15.74 -11.85
CA PRO A 180 -17.78 16.34 -12.55
C PRO A 180 -18.41 17.52 -11.78
N PHE A 181 -17.71 18.09 -10.80
CA PHE A 181 -18.15 19.19 -9.95
C PHE A 181 -16.94 20.04 -9.53
N GLU A 182 -17.20 21.30 -9.19
CA GLU A 182 -16.17 22.25 -8.74
C GLU A 182 -15.84 22.06 -7.26
N ILE A 183 -14.58 22.29 -6.89
CA ILE A 183 -14.07 22.13 -5.51
C ILE A 183 -13.82 23.52 -4.92
N VAL A 184 -14.90 24.22 -4.61
CA VAL A 184 -14.85 25.60 -4.06
C VAL A 184 -14.96 25.59 -2.54
N ASP A 185 -15.82 24.73 -2.01
CA ASP A 185 -16.16 24.69 -0.59
C ASP A 185 -15.26 23.75 0.22
N TRP A 186 -14.94 24.15 1.45
CA TRP A 186 -14.15 23.34 2.39
C TRP A 186 -14.69 21.92 2.62
N PRO A 187 -16.01 21.69 2.81
CA PRO A 187 -16.54 20.34 3.01
C PRO A 187 -16.34 19.43 1.79
N VAL A 188 -16.56 19.96 0.58
CA VAL A 188 -16.34 19.21 -0.67
C VAL A 188 -14.86 18.90 -0.83
N TYR A 189 -13.99 19.89 -0.62
CA TYR A 189 -12.55 19.71 -0.63
C TYR A 189 -12.08 18.62 0.34
N LEU A 190 -12.50 18.69 1.62
CA LEU A 190 -12.11 17.71 2.63
C LEU A 190 -12.64 16.30 2.31
N ALA A 191 -13.83 16.19 1.73
CA ALA A 191 -14.38 14.90 1.31
C ALA A 191 -13.56 14.27 0.17
N ILE A 192 -13.19 15.06 -0.85
CA ILE A 192 -12.35 14.59 -1.97
C ILE A 192 -10.92 14.30 -1.50
N TYR A 193 -10.39 15.14 -0.63
CA TYR A 193 -9.08 14.93 -0.03
C TYR A 193 -9.06 13.61 0.76
N ALA A 194 -10.07 13.36 1.59
CA ALA A 194 -10.22 12.10 2.33
C ALA A 194 -10.34 10.89 1.40
N LEU A 195 -11.06 11.02 0.27
CA LEU A 195 -11.13 9.99 -0.76
C LEU A 195 -9.75 9.67 -1.35
N GLN A 196 -8.99 10.70 -1.72
CA GLN A 196 -7.64 10.54 -2.28
C GLN A 196 -6.66 9.92 -1.27
N VAL A 197 -6.72 10.36 0.00
CA VAL A 197 -5.95 9.78 1.11
C VAL A 197 -6.28 8.29 1.26
N PHE A 198 -7.57 7.97 1.32
CA PHE A 198 -8.04 6.59 1.47
C PHE A 198 -7.55 5.71 0.32
N CYS A 199 -7.75 6.15 -0.93
CA CYS A 199 -7.33 5.39 -2.11
C CYS A 199 -5.82 5.17 -2.13
N THR A 200 -5.03 6.17 -1.76
CA THR A 200 -3.56 6.08 -1.77
C THR A 200 -3.02 5.18 -0.67
N LEU A 201 -3.52 5.31 0.56
CA LEU A 201 -3.10 4.43 1.65
C LEU A 201 -3.48 2.98 1.34
N TYR A 202 -4.65 2.76 0.74
CA TYR A 202 -5.08 1.44 0.33
C TYR A 202 -4.21 0.85 -0.79
N SER A 203 -4.05 1.55 -1.92
CA SER A 203 -3.34 1.03 -3.10
C SER A 203 -1.82 1.02 -2.88
N THR A 204 -1.23 2.14 -2.47
CA THR A 204 0.22 2.28 -2.34
C THR A 204 0.71 1.67 -1.03
N SER A 205 0.14 2.07 0.11
CA SER A 205 0.73 1.71 1.40
C SER A 205 0.43 0.27 1.84
N TYR A 206 -0.75 -0.26 1.55
CA TYR A 206 -1.13 -1.60 2.01
C TYR A 206 -0.88 -2.69 0.98
N ILE A 207 -1.23 -2.42 -0.28
CA ILE A 207 -1.05 -3.40 -1.34
C ILE A 207 0.36 -3.27 -1.90
N TYR A 208 0.71 -2.18 -2.59
CA TYR A 208 1.97 -2.10 -3.35
C TYR A 208 3.24 -2.33 -2.51
N ILE A 209 3.29 -1.80 -1.28
CA ILE A 209 4.40 -2.03 -0.34
C ILE A 209 4.34 -3.44 0.28
N GLY A 210 3.14 -3.97 0.51
CA GLY A 210 2.97 -5.30 1.10
C GLY A 210 3.30 -6.44 0.12
N THR A 211 3.24 -6.18 -1.18
CA THR A 211 3.50 -7.11 -2.29
C THR A 211 4.94 -7.06 -2.79
#